data_AF-A0A661WAT3-F1
#
_entry.id   AF-A0A661WAT3-F1
#
_cell.length_a   1.000
_cell.length_b   1.000
_cell.length_c   1.000
_cell.angle_alpha   90.00
_cell.angle_beta   90.00
_cell.angle_gamma   90.00
#
_symmetry.space_group_name_H-M   'P 1'
#
loop_
_entity.id
_entity.type
_entity.pdbx_description
1 polymer ?
#
loop_
_entity_poly.entity_id
_entity_poly.type
_entity_poly.pdbx_seq_one_letter_code
_entity_poly.pdbx_strand_id
1 'polypeptide(L)'
;MKITLLQDFTAQTTNGPRLLPAGKTLDLSPDKAAALIAAEIAEPADLPRPYLDKAGELVIPVNAPARFKWWSGGQSVNETLKELYEERAAIMEYDGGLPREEAERRAKEITGYQPSPEKNDRLI
;
A
#
# COMPACT_ATOMS: atom_id res chain seq x y z
N MET A 1 9.11 17.35 -4.95
CA MET A 1 8.15 16.53 -4.18
C MET A 1 8.61 15.10 -4.31
N LYS A 2 8.74 14.41 -3.17
CA LYS A 2 9.15 13.02 -3.18
C LYS A 2 7.97 12.11 -3.45
N ILE A 3 8.15 11.20 -4.39
CA ILE A 3 7.19 10.16 -4.72
C ILE A 3 7.89 8.80 -4.70
N THR A 4 7.15 7.75 -4.39
CA THR A 4 7.59 6.36 -4.49
C THR A 4 6.80 5.69 -5.61
N LEU A 5 7.50 5.05 -6.55
CA LEU A 5 6.85 4.32 -7.64
C LEU A 5 6.13 3.08 -7.09
N LEU A 6 4.88 2.89 -7.51
CA LEU A 6 4.08 1.71 -7.15
C LEU A 6 4.34 0.54 -8.10
N GLN A 7 4.77 0.84 -9.33
CA GLN A 7 5.03 -0.12 -10.40
C GLN A 7 6.28 0.27 -11.18
N ASP A 8 6.79 -0.66 -11.97
CA ASP A 8 7.91 -0.40 -12.87
C ASP A 8 7.55 0.68 -13.88
N PHE A 9 8.38 1.72 -13.97
CA PHE A 9 8.14 2.88 -14.83
C PHE A 9 9.32 3.11 -15.75
N THR A 10 9.07 3.14 -17.07
CA THR A 10 10.10 3.48 -18.05
C THR A 10 10.14 4.99 -18.27
N ALA A 11 11.13 5.65 -17.69
CA ALA A 11 11.33 7.08 -17.85
C ALA A 11 12.16 7.38 -19.11
N GLN A 12 11.69 8.32 -19.94
CA GLN A 12 12.47 8.85 -21.06
C GLN A 12 13.46 9.88 -20.54
N THR A 13 14.76 9.54 -20.52
CA THR A 13 15.83 10.44 -20.09
C THR A 13 16.62 10.96 -21.28
N THR A 14 17.45 11.99 -21.08
CA THR A 14 18.37 12.52 -22.11
C THR A 14 19.34 11.46 -22.64
N ASN A 15 19.63 10.42 -21.84
CA ASN A 15 20.50 9.30 -22.21
C ASN A 15 19.74 8.07 -22.74
N GLY A 16 18.44 8.23 -23.05
CA GLY A 16 17.55 7.16 -23.51
C GLY A 16 16.57 6.67 -22.45
N PRO A 17 15.74 5.67 -22.79
CA PRO A 17 14.78 5.09 -21.86
C PRO A 17 15.49 4.38 -20.72
N ARG A 18 15.07 4.68 -19.48
CA ARG A 18 15.57 4.05 -18.26
C ARG A 18 14.42 3.43 -17.49
N LEU A 19 14.55 2.14 -17.18
CA LEU A 19 13.64 1.45 -16.27
C LEU A 19 13.91 1.92 -14.84
N LEU A 20 12.86 2.38 -14.18
CA LEU A 20 12.83 2.69 -12.76
C LEU A 20 11.96 1.65 -12.08
N PRO A 21 12.52 0.79 -11.21
CA PRO A 21 11.75 -0.28 -10.60
C PRO A 21 10.73 0.27 -9.59
N ALA A 22 9.69 -0.51 -9.34
CA ALA A 22 8.76 -0.28 -8.23
C ALA A 22 9.52 -0.09 -6.90
N GLY A 23 8.97 0.73 -6.01
CA GLY A 23 9.59 1.11 -4.73
C GLY A 23 10.68 2.18 -4.84
N LYS A 24 11.08 2.60 -6.04
CA LYS A 24 12.08 3.68 -6.19
C LYS A 24 11.49 5.03 -5.80
N THR A 25 12.14 5.71 -4.85
CA THR A 25 11.81 7.10 -4.53
C THR A 25 12.48 8.07 -5.51
N LEU A 26 11.71 9.04 -5.99
CA LEU A 26 12.13 10.09 -6.90
C LEU A 26 11.73 11.46 -6.34
N ASP A 27 12.59 12.46 -6.50
CA ASP A 27 12.23 13.86 -6.26
C ASP A 27 11.93 14.53 -7.60
N LEU A 28 10.66 14.90 -7.81
CA LEU A 28 10.17 15.49 -9.05
C LEU A 28 9.51 16.85 -8.80
N SER A 29 9.37 17.65 -9.86
CA SER A 29 8.54 18.85 -9.78
C SER A 29 7.08 18.48 -9.44
N PRO A 30 6.35 19.35 -8.72
CA PRO A 30 4.96 19.07 -8.30
C PRO A 30 4.05 18.64 -9.45
N ASP A 31 4.15 19.27 -10.62
CA ASP A 31 3.30 18.95 -11.77
C ASP A 31 3.53 17.53 -12.30
N LYS A 32 4.80 17.10 -12.38
CA LYS A 32 5.17 15.75 -12.83
C LYS A 32 4.82 14.70 -11.79
N ALA A 33 5.02 15.02 -10.51
CA ALA A 33 4.61 14.16 -9.41
C ALA A 33 3.09 13.96 -9.42
N ALA A 34 2.31 15.04 -9.56
CA ALA A 34 0.85 14.98 -9.62
C ALA A 34 0.36 14.13 -10.80
N ALA A 35 0.99 14.24 -11.98
CA ALA A 35 0.65 13.42 -13.13
C ALA A 35 0.87 11.91 -12.88
N LEU A 36 1.99 11.54 -12.24
CA LEU A 36 2.28 10.13 -11.91
C LEU A 36 1.37 9.59 -10.80
N ILE A 37 0.99 10.44 -9.85
CA ILE A 37 0.05 10.09 -8.79
C ILE A 37 -1.36 9.90 -9.34
N ALA A 38 -1.82 10.80 -10.20
CA ALA A 38 -3.13 10.70 -10.86
C ALA A 38 -3.24 9.48 -11.78
N ALA A 39 -2.11 9.02 -12.33
CA ALA A 39 -2.03 7.81 -13.13
C ALA A 39 -1.84 6.53 -12.30
N GLU A 40 -1.84 6.61 -10.96
CA GLU A 40 -1.58 5.47 -10.06
C GLU A 40 -0.23 4.78 -10.30
N ILE A 41 0.74 5.50 -10.87
CA ILE A 41 2.10 5.02 -11.11
C ILE A 41 2.97 5.24 -9.87
N ALA A 42 2.65 6.26 -9.07
CA ALA A 42 3.42 6.63 -7.89
C ALA A 42 2.53 7.15 -6.77
N GLU A 43 3.05 7.16 -5.56
CA GLU A 43 2.41 7.80 -4.40
C GLU A 43 3.36 8.79 -3.71
N PRO A 44 2.84 9.79 -2.98
CA PRO A 44 3.67 10.67 -2.17
C PRO A 44 4.49 9.88 -1.14
N ALA A 45 5.80 10.08 -1.11
CA ALA A 45 6.69 9.31 -0.24
C ALA A 45 6.65 9.76 1.24
N ASP A 46 6.30 11.03 1.49
CA ASP A 46 6.38 11.65 2.82
C ASP A 46 5.04 11.63 3.58
N LEU A 47 3.97 11.06 3.00
CA LEU A 47 2.66 11.01 3.64
C LEU A 47 2.55 9.78 4.56
N PRO A 48 1.92 9.92 5.73
CA PRO A 48 1.78 8.80 6.64
C PRO A 48 0.82 7.76 6.05
N ARG A 49 1.24 6.49 6.09
CA ARG A 49 0.42 5.36 5.66
C ARG A 49 -0.60 5.00 6.73
N PRO A 50 -1.72 4.34 6.36
CA PRO A 50 -2.60 3.72 7.33
C PRO A 50 -1.85 2.76 8.24
N TYR A 51 -2.35 2.57 9.44
CA TYR A 51 -1.79 1.63 10.40
C TYR A 51 -2.89 1.08 11.31
N LEU A 52 -2.55 0.01 12.02
CA LEU A 52 -3.37 -0.52 13.09
C LEU A 52 -2.86 0.00 14.42
N ASP A 53 -3.76 0.54 15.23
CA ASP A 53 -3.40 0.99 16.57
C ASP A 53 -3.23 -0.19 17.54
N LYS A 54 -3.01 0.11 18.82
CA LYS A 54 -2.80 -0.93 19.84
C LYS A 54 -4.03 -1.80 20.10
N ALA A 55 -5.22 -1.32 19.76
CA ALA A 55 -6.46 -2.07 19.87
C ALA A 55 -6.77 -2.89 18.60
N GLY A 56 -5.97 -2.74 17.54
CA GLY A 56 -6.21 -3.38 16.24
C GLY A 56 -7.20 -2.60 15.37
N GLU A 57 -7.50 -1.35 15.71
CA GLU A 57 -8.40 -0.50 14.93
C GLU A 57 -7.62 0.15 13.78
N LEU A 58 -8.26 0.22 12.60
CA LEU A 58 -7.67 0.90 11.45
C LEU A 58 -7.67 2.40 11.67
N VAL A 59 -6.46 2.98 11.67
CA VAL A 59 -6.26 4.42 11.65
C VAL A 59 -5.77 4.83 10.27
N ILE A 60 -6.56 5.67 9.58
CA ILE A 60 -6.18 6.33 8.33
C ILE A 60 -5.96 7.82 8.63
N PRO A 61 -4.69 8.29 8.63
CA PRO A 61 -4.41 9.71 8.82
C PRO A 61 -5.12 10.60 7.79
N VAL A 62 -5.58 11.77 8.21
CA VAL A 62 -6.29 12.72 7.31
C VAL A 62 -5.38 13.18 6.16
N ASN A 63 -4.07 13.24 6.38
CA ASN A 63 -3.06 13.57 5.38
C ASN A 63 -2.47 12.33 4.67
N ALA A 64 -3.05 11.13 4.81
CA ALA A 64 -2.60 9.94 4.08
C ALA A 64 -2.72 10.11 2.54
N PRO A 65 -2.06 9.26 1.74
CA PRO A 65 -2.29 9.20 0.30
C PRO A 65 -3.78 9.04 -0.05
N ALA A 66 -4.21 9.65 -1.17
CA ALA A 66 -5.62 9.70 -1.56
C ALA A 66 -6.24 8.30 -1.73
N ARG A 67 -5.46 7.32 -2.20
CA ARG A 67 -5.90 5.93 -2.38
C ARG A 67 -6.48 5.31 -1.12
N PHE A 68 -6.02 5.69 0.07
CA PHE A 68 -6.51 5.13 1.33
C PHE A 68 -7.76 5.83 1.88
N LYS A 69 -8.15 6.97 1.31
CA LYS A 69 -9.26 7.79 1.82
C LYS A 69 -10.58 7.32 1.23
N TRP A 70 -11.14 6.24 1.78
CA TRP A 70 -12.43 5.70 1.33
C TRP A 70 -13.55 6.75 1.31
N TRP A 71 -13.54 7.70 2.25
CA TRP A 71 -14.50 8.82 2.31
C TRP A 71 -14.33 9.85 1.18
N SER A 72 -13.27 9.73 0.38
CA SER A 72 -12.95 10.60 -0.75
C SER A 72 -12.83 9.81 -2.06
N GLY A 73 -13.45 8.62 -2.13
CA GLY A 73 -13.42 7.76 -3.33
C GLY A 73 -12.16 6.93 -3.50
N GLY A 74 -11.34 6.79 -2.46
CA GLY A 74 -10.24 5.83 -2.43
C GLY A 74 -10.70 4.38 -2.20
N GLN A 75 -9.74 3.47 -2.04
CA GLN A 75 -9.93 2.05 -1.72
C GLN A 75 -10.77 1.87 -0.46
N SER A 76 -11.43 0.72 -0.37
CA SER A 76 -12.25 0.39 0.78
C SER A 76 -11.42 0.15 2.05
N VAL A 77 -12.10 0.25 3.20
CA VAL A 77 -11.52 -0.11 4.51
C VAL A 77 -10.98 -1.55 4.51
N ASN A 78 -11.70 -2.48 3.87
CA ASN A 78 -11.30 -3.89 3.81
C ASN A 78 -10.04 -4.11 2.97
N GLU A 79 -9.90 -3.42 1.83
CA GLU A 79 -8.69 -3.49 1.01
C GLU A 79 -7.48 -2.93 1.77
N THR A 80 -7.66 -1.82 2.49
CA THR A 80 -6.62 -1.25 3.34
C THR A 80 -6.18 -2.22 4.45
N LEU A 81 -7.14 -2.89 5.09
CA LEU A 81 -6.84 -3.88 6.14
C LEU A 81 -6.12 -5.10 5.57
N LYS A 82 -6.52 -5.55 4.38
CA LYS A 82 -5.87 -6.65 3.67
C LYS A 82 -4.40 -6.32 3.35
N GLU A 83 -4.14 -5.13 2.78
CA GLU A 83 -2.76 -4.69 2.48
C GLU A 83 -1.88 -4.68 3.74
N LEU A 84 -2.37 -4.10 4.84
CA LEU A 84 -1.59 -4.03 6.10
C LEU A 84 -1.27 -5.41 6.68
N TYR A 85 -2.19 -6.36 6.51
CA TYR A 85 -1.98 -7.73 6.95
C TYR A 85 -0.97 -8.47 6.06
N GLU A 86 -1.08 -8.33 4.74
CA GLU A 86 -0.15 -8.92 3.77
C GLU A 86 1.27 -8.39 3.96
N GLU A 87 1.44 -7.08 4.18
CA GLU A 87 2.76 -6.50 4.51
C GLU A 87 3.34 -7.12 5.78
N ARG A 88 2.53 -7.29 6.83
CA ARG A 88 3.00 -7.87 8.10
C ARG A 88 3.35 -9.35 7.98
N ALA A 89 2.56 -10.10 7.22
CA ALA A 89 2.84 -11.49 6.91
C ALA A 89 4.15 -11.61 6.10
N ALA A 90 4.34 -10.79 5.08
CA ALA A 90 5.56 -10.79 4.28
C ALA A 90 6.82 -10.48 5.10
N ILE A 91 6.74 -9.51 6.03
CA ILE A 91 7.84 -9.22 6.96
C ILE A 91 8.13 -10.43 7.86
N MET A 92 7.11 -11.10 8.40
CA MET A 92 7.31 -12.28 9.25
C MET A 92 7.85 -13.50 8.50
N GLU A 93 7.45 -13.69 7.25
CA GLU A 93 8.01 -14.70 6.37
C GLU A 93 9.49 -14.43 6.09
N TYR A 94 9.84 -13.18 5.75
CA TYR A 94 11.20 -12.80 5.39
C TYR A 94 12.16 -12.74 6.60
N ASP A 95 11.82 -12.00 7.66
CA ASP A 95 12.69 -11.79 8.81
C ASP A 95 12.65 -12.96 9.81
N GLY A 96 11.50 -13.65 9.90
CA GLY A 96 11.28 -14.75 10.84
C GLY A 96 11.56 -16.14 10.26
N GLY A 97 11.73 -16.25 8.95
CA GLY A 97 11.85 -17.54 8.24
C GLY A 97 10.61 -18.42 8.37
N LEU A 98 9.44 -17.82 8.63
CA LEU A 98 8.19 -18.53 8.83
C LEU A 98 7.54 -18.86 7.49
N PRO A 99 6.90 -20.04 7.34
CA PRO A 99 6.04 -20.29 6.19
C PRO A 99 4.92 -19.25 6.11
N ARG A 100 4.56 -18.82 4.89
CA ARG A 100 3.53 -17.79 4.62
C ARG A 100 2.24 -17.96 5.44
N GLU A 101 1.68 -19.17 5.49
CA GLU A 101 0.44 -19.43 6.22
C GLU A 101 0.58 -19.17 7.74
N GLU A 102 1.74 -19.51 8.31
CA GLU A 102 2.02 -19.22 9.71
C GLU A 102 2.27 -17.73 9.95
N ALA A 103 2.95 -17.07 9.01
CA ALA A 103 3.19 -15.63 9.05
C ALA A 103 1.88 -14.83 8.99
N GLU A 104 0.96 -15.23 8.10
CA GLU A 104 -0.39 -14.69 8.03
C GLU A 104 -1.10 -14.91 9.38
N ARG A 105 -1.20 -16.16 9.89
CA ARG A 105 -1.84 -16.44 11.18
C ARG A 105 -1.31 -15.55 12.32
N ARG A 106 0.02 -15.37 12.40
CA ARG A 106 0.63 -14.51 13.43
C ARG A 106 0.36 -13.03 13.19
N ALA A 107 0.36 -12.58 11.93
CA ALA A 107 -0.06 -11.22 11.60
C ALA A 107 -1.49 -10.97 12.10
N LYS A 108 -2.39 -11.96 11.99
CA LYS A 108 -3.76 -11.89 12.53
C LYS A 108 -3.81 -11.68 14.03
N GLU A 109 -3.07 -12.51 14.76
CA GLU A 109 -3.03 -12.46 16.22
C GLU A 109 -2.52 -11.11 16.72
N ILE A 110 -1.52 -10.54 16.03
CA ILE A 110 -0.91 -9.28 16.44
C ILE A 110 -1.75 -8.07 16.03
N THR A 111 -2.40 -8.14 14.88
CA THR A 111 -3.18 -7.02 14.34
C THR A 111 -4.61 -6.96 14.89
N GLY A 112 -5.12 -8.07 15.43
CA GLY A 112 -6.52 -8.17 15.87
C GLY A 112 -7.53 -8.20 14.71
N TYR A 113 -7.07 -8.06 13.46
CA TYR A 113 -7.94 -8.05 12.30
C TYR A 113 -8.47 -9.46 12.00
N GLN A 114 -9.79 -9.56 11.85
CA GLN A 114 -10.41 -10.74 11.26
C GLN A 114 -10.84 -10.37 9.84
N PRO A 115 -10.18 -10.89 8.78
CA PRO A 115 -10.67 -10.69 7.43
C PRO A 115 -12.11 -11.18 7.38
N SER A 116 -13.02 -10.34 6.86
CA SER A 116 -14.38 -10.79 6.57
C SER A 116 -14.26 -12.02 5.68
N PRO A 117 -15.00 -13.11 5.94
CA PRO A 117 -15.13 -14.14 4.92
C PRO A 117 -15.60 -13.44 3.65
N GLU A 118 -14.89 -13.67 2.54
CA GLU A 118 -15.23 -13.10 1.24
C GLU A 118 -16.74 -13.31 1.05
N LYS A 119 -17.48 -12.23 0.77
CA LYS A 119 -18.88 -12.35 0.39
C LYS A 119 -18.91 -13.27 -0.82
N ASN A 120 -19.32 -14.50 -0.58
CA ASN A 120 -19.63 -15.46 -1.61
C ASN A 120 -20.83 -14.84 -2.33
N ASP A 121 -20.59 -14.06 -3.39
CA ASP A 121 -21.60 -13.61 -4.34
C ASP A 121 -22.10 -14.85 -5.10
N ARG A 122 -22.75 -15.75 -4.37
CA ARG A 122 -23.67 -16.72 -4.92
C ARG A 122 -24.95 -15.95 -5.19
N LEU A 123 -25.00 -15.41 -6.42
CA LEU A 123 -26.22 -15.10 -7.13
C LEU A 123 -27.23 -16.24 -6.89
N ILE A 124 -28.34 -15.89 -6.24
CA ILE A 124 -29.57 -16.70 -6.18
C ILE A 124 -30.51 -16.14 -7.25
#